data_AF-A0AAV2YJ02-F1
#
_entry.id   AF-A0AAV2YJ02-F1
#
_cell.length_a   1.000
_cell.length_b   1.000
_cell.length_c   1.000
_cell.angle_alpha   90.00
_cell.angle_beta   90.00
_cell.angle_gamma   90.00
#
_symmetry.space_group_name_H-M   'P 1'
#
loop_
_entity.id
_entity.type
_entity.pdbx_description
1 polymer ?
#
loop_
_entity_poly.entity_id
_entity_poly.type
_entity_poly.pdbx_seq_one_letter_code
_entity_poly.pdbx_strand_id
1 'polypeptide(L)'
;MKNKIITYLQLHLFELKYNFFILLITFFYLFIISYYFSDQLIYLLVNNLLNQNMLKYFIFTNITEILITNIFIAIFITTFLTIQLSILLIWFFLIKGLYKFENFIFLKFYFIYIIFNLFIINFIFTNI
;
A
#
# COMPACT_ATOMS: atom_id res chain seq x y z
N MET A 1 23.38 24.72 -24.60
CA MET A 1 22.59 24.18 -25.74
C MET A 1 22.11 22.78 -25.42
N LYS A 2 20.83 22.57 -25.12
CA LYS A 2 20.24 21.23 -25.23
C LYS A 2 18.75 21.34 -25.57
N ASN A 3 18.48 21.87 -26.76
CA ASN A 3 17.22 21.65 -27.44
C ASN A 3 17.16 20.17 -27.83
N LYS A 4 16.84 19.31 -26.87
CA LYS A 4 16.32 17.98 -27.19
C LYS A 4 14.83 18.19 -27.34
N ILE A 5 14.33 18.20 -28.58
CA ILE A 5 12.90 18.12 -28.85
C ILE A 5 12.44 16.82 -28.19
N ILE A 6 11.85 16.93 -27.00
CA ILE A 6 11.30 15.78 -26.29
C ILE A 6 9.96 15.53 -26.97
N THR A 7 9.87 14.45 -27.74
CA THR A 7 8.58 14.07 -28.33
C THR A 7 7.57 13.85 -27.20
N TYR A 8 6.28 14.08 -27.45
CA TYR A 8 5.23 13.93 -26.43
C TYR A 8 5.32 12.56 -25.70
N LEU A 9 5.65 11.51 -26.45
CA LEU A 9 5.87 10.16 -25.93
C LEU A 9 7.07 10.08 -24.97
N GLN A 10 8.17 10.77 -25.25
CA GLN A 10 9.33 10.81 -24.37
C GLN A 10 9.05 11.56 -23.05
N LEU A 11 8.25 12.64 -23.08
CA LEU A 11 7.80 13.31 -21.85
C LEU A 11 6.94 12.37 -20.99
N HIS A 12 6.01 11.66 -21.63
CA HIS A 12 5.13 10.71 -20.97
C HIS A 12 5.91 9.54 -20.34
N LEU A 13 6.87 8.94 -21.05
CA LEU A 13 7.74 7.91 -20.49
C LEU A 13 8.61 8.43 -19.33
N PHE A 14 9.05 9.68 -19.40
CA PHE A 14 9.83 10.30 -18.33
C PHE A 14 8.97 10.49 -17.06
N GLU A 15 7.72 10.89 -17.21
CA GLU A 15 6.76 11.01 -16.12
C GLU A 15 6.46 9.67 -15.46
N LEU A 16 6.23 8.61 -16.26
CA LEU A 16 6.04 7.26 -15.72
C LEU A 16 7.26 6.78 -14.92
N LYS A 17 8.48 7.02 -15.44
CA LYS A 17 9.72 6.69 -14.75
C LYS A 17 9.84 7.45 -13.43
N TYR A 18 9.54 8.75 -13.43
CA TYR A 18 9.58 9.59 -12.22
C TYR A 18 8.58 9.10 -11.16
N ASN A 19 7.34 8.80 -11.56
CA ASN A 19 6.32 8.25 -10.68
C ASN A 19 6.74 6.90 -10.09
N PHE A 20 7.37 6.03 -10.89
CA PHE A 20 7.91 4.77 -10.40
C PHE A 20 9.00 4.97 -9.33
N PHE A 21 9.90 5.92 -9.51
CA PHE A 21 10.91 6.24 -8.49
C PHE A 21 10.30 6.80 -7.21
N ILE A 22 9.30 7.68 -7.31
CA ILE A 22 8.55 8.15 -6.13
C ILE A 22 7.94 6.97 -5.39
N LEU A 23 7.25 6.08 -6.11
CA LEU A 23 6.62 4.91 -5.52
C LEU A 23 7.64 4.02 -4.80
N LEU A 24 8.79 3.78 -5.43
CA LEU A 24 9.85 2.97 -4.84
C LEU A 24 10.44 3.62 -3.58
N ILE A 25 10.70 4.92 -3.58
CA ILE A 25 11.19 5.65 -2.40
C ILE A 25 10.15 5.63 -1.28
N THR A 26 8.87 5.88 -1.61
CA THR A 26 7.78 5.82 -0.61
C THR A 26 7.61 4.42 -0.05
N PHE A 27 7.78 3.37 -0.85
CA PHE A 27 7.73 1.98 -0.39
C PHE A 27 8.80 1.69 0.66
N PHE A 28 10.06 2.05 0.41
CA PHE A 28 11.14 1.87 1.38
C PHE A 28 10.92 2.69 2.65
N TYR A 29 10.43 3.91 2.52
CA TYR A 29 10.12 4.77 3.66
C TYR A 29 9.00 4.17 4.55
N LEU A 30 7.89 3.77 3.92
CA LEU A 30 6.79 3.07 4.59
C LEU A 30 7.28 1.76 5.22
N PHE A 31 8.18 1.03 4.55
CA PHE A 31 8.72 -0.23 5.06
C PHE A 31 9.47 -0.07 6.37
N ILE A 32 10.32 0.95 6.47
CA ILE A 32 11.05 1.24 7.72
C ILE A 32 10.07 1.57 8.86
N ILE A 33 9.03 2.35 8.56
CA ILE A 33 8.00 2.71 9.54
C ILE A 33 7.22 1.47 9.98
N SER A 34 6.76 0.66 9.03
CA SER A 34 5.99 -0.55 9.31
C SER A 34 6.80 -1.59 10.09
N TYR A 35 8.11 -1.70 9.81
CA TYR A 35 9.01 -2.55 10.57
C TYR A 35 9.15 -2.10 12.03
N TYR A 36 9.16 -0.79 12.30
CA TYR A 36 9.17 -0.29 13.68
C TYR A 36 7.88 -0.64 14.45
N PHE A 37 6.74 -0.68 13.76
CA PHE A 37 5.45 -1.01 14.35
C PHE A 37 5.06 -2.50 14.24
N SER A 38 5.94 -3.36 13.72
CA SER A 38 5.59 -4.76 13.40
C SER A 38 5.10 -5.54 14.62
N ASP A 39 5.69 -5.30 15.79
CA ASP A 39 5.32 -6.02 17.02
C ASP A 39 3.88 -5.70 17.46
N GLN A 40 3.45 -4.45 17.30
CA GLN A 40 2.07 -4.03 17.61
C GLN A 40 1.08 -4.64 16.62
N LEU A 41 1.46 -4.71 15.35
CA LEU A 41 0.64 -5.30 14.29
C LEU A 41 0.50 -6.82 14.47
N ILE A 42 1.57 -7.49 14.89
CA ILE A 42 1.54 -8.91 15.28
C ILE A 42 0.62 -9.11 16.46
N TYR A 43 0.77 -8.32 17.52
CA TYR A 43 -0.07 -8.41 18.70
C TYR A 43 -1.55 -8.27 18.34
N LEU A 44 -1.87 -7.31 17.48
CA LEU A 44 -3.23 -7.07 17.01
C LEU A 44 -3.79 -8.23 16.18
N LEU A 45 -2.98 -8.85 15.32
CA LEU A 45 -3.38 -10.09 14.61
C LEU A 45 -3.60 -11.26 15.59
N VAL A 46 -2.63 -11.52 16.48
CA VAL A 46 -2.64 -12.66 17.41
C VAL A 46 -3.79 -12.54 18.41
N ASN A 47 -4.07 -11.34 18.91
CA ASN A 47 -5.19 -11.10 19.82
C ASN A 47 -6.54 -11.45 19.17
N ASN A 48 -6.71 -11.13 17.89
CA ASN A 48 -7.93 -11.48 17.16
C ASN A 48 -8.09 -13.00 17.04
N LEU A 49 -7.00 -13.72 16.73
CA LEU A 49 -6.99 -15.18 16.65
C LEU A 49 -7.29 -15.87 18.00
N LEU A 50 -6.78 -15.31 19.11
CA LEU A 50 -7.00 -15.85 20.46
C LEU A 50 -8.45 -15.66 20.92
N ASN A 51 -9.05 -14.48 20.67
CA ASN A 51 -10.44 -14.19 21.05
C ASN A 51 -11.45 -15.16 20.41
N GLN A 52 -11.13 -15.70 19.23
CA GLN A 52 -11.97 -16.67 18.55
C GLN A 52 -11.84 -18.11 19.08
N ASN A 53 -11.02 -18.36 20.11
CA ASN A 53 -10.69 -19.70 20.61
C ASN A 53 -10.13 -20.66 19.54
N MET A 54 -9.70 -20.15 18.38
CA MET A 54 -9.18 -20.98 17.28
C MET A 54 -7.80 -21.56 17.62
N LEU A 55 -7.02 -20.86 18.46
CA LEU A 55 -5.71 -21.31 18.95
C LEU A 55 -5.54 -20.91 20.42
N LYS A 56 -5.05 -21.85 21.26
CA LYS A 56 -4.82 -21.59 22.70
C LYS A 56 -3.51 -20.85 22.99
N TYR A 57 -2.46 -21.10 22.21
CA TYR A 57 -1.15 -20.48 22.38
C TYR A 57 -0.41 -20.38 21.04
N PHE A 58 0.22 -19.23 20.77
CA PHE A 58 1.25 -19.09 19.76
C PHE A 58 2.61 -19.18 20.44
N ILE A 59 3.47 -20.06 19.96
CA ILE A 59 4.84 -20.22 20.46
C ILE A 59 5.76 -20.05 19.25
N PHE A 60 6.67 -19.08 19.33
CA PHE A 60 7.76 -18.98 18.36
C PHE A 60 8.79 -20.06 18.67
N THR A 61 9.13 -20.89 17.69
CA THR A 61 10.02 -22.03 17.93
C THR A 61 11.49 -21.63 17.87
N ASN A 62 11.80 -20.60 17.09
CA ASN A 62 13.16 -20.06 16.93
C ASN A 62 13.19 -18.53 16.90
N ILE A 63 14.31 -17.95 17.35
CA ILE A 63 14.56 -16.49 17.31
C ILE A 63 14.56 -15.96 15.87
N THR A 64 15.02 -16.77 14.91
CA THR A 64 15.01 -16.40 13.49
C THR A 64 13.60 -16.27 12.93
N GLU A 65 12.64 -17.07 13.42
CA GLU A 65 11.24 -16.98 12.99
C GLU A 65 10.60 -15.66 13.42
N ILE A 66 10.94 -15.16 14.60
CA ILE A 66 10.46 -13.86 15.09
C ILE A 66 10.91 -12.73 14.16
N LEU A 67 12.19 -12.73 13.76
CA LEU A 67 12.70 -11.73 12.83
C LEU A 67 12.05 -11.84 11.44
N ILE A 68 11.88 -13.07 10.94
CA ILE A 68 11.26 -13.33 9.63
C ILE A 68 9.79 -12.89 9.63
N THR A 69 9.03 -13.18 10.70
CA THR A 69 7.61 -12.78 10.82
C THR A 69 7.45 -11.26 10.87
N ASN A 70 8.29 -10.55 11.64
CA ASN A 70 8.31 -9.09 11.66
C ASN A 70 8.54 -8.50 10.26
N ILE A 71 9.52 -9.03 9.51
CA ILE A 71 9.81 -8.58 8.14
C ILE A 71 8.62 -8.86 7.21
N PHE A 72 8.04 -10.06 7.24
CA PHE A 72 6.90 -10.41 6.38
C PHE A 72 5.67 -9.54 6.64
N ILE A 73 5.36 -9.27 7.91
CA ILE A 73 4.23 -8.42 8.30
C ILE A 73 4.48 -6.98 7.89
N ALA A 74 5.70 -6.49 8.09
CA ALA A 74 6.09 -5.17 7.63
C ALA A 74 5.90 -5.04 6.11
N ILE A 75 6.41 -5.99 5.32
CA ILE A 75 6.24 -6.04 3.85
C ILE A 75 4.76 -6.07 3.47
N PHE A 76 3.94 -6.89 4.13
CA PHE A 76 2.53 -7.03 3.78
C PHE A 76 1.74 -5.73 4.01
N ILE A 77 2.01 -5.04 5.11
CA ILE A 77 1.34 -3.77 5.43
C ILE A 77 1.81 -2.67 4.50
N THR A 78 3.09 -2.69 4.10
CA THR A 78 3.63 -1.67 3.22
C THR A 78 3.18 -1.85 1.80
N THR A 79 3.07 -3.08 1.30
CA THR A 79 2.45 -3.35 0.00
C THR A 79 1.00 -2.90 -0.01
N PHE A 80 0.24 -3.14 1.07
CA PHE A 80 -1.13 -2.67 1.19
C PHE A 80 -1.24 -1.14 1.11
N LEU A 81 -0.43 -0.41 1.87
CA LEU A 81 -0.41 1.06 1.85
C LEU A 81 0.09 1.62 0.50
N THR A 82 1.10 1.00 -0.09
CA THR A 82 1.66 1.46 -1.38
C THR A 82 0.76 1.16 -2.57
N ILE A 83 -0.11 0.14 -2.52
CA ILE A 83 -1.15 -0.10 -3.54
C ILE A 83 -2.11 1.08 -3.62
N GLN A 84 -2.51 1.66 -2.49
CA GLN A 84 -3.42 2.81 -2.48
C GLN A 84 -2.77 4.04 -3.14
N LEU A 85 -1.47 4.22 -2.90
CA LEU A 85 -0.67 5.28 -3.50
C LEU A 85 -0.39 5.02 -4.99
N SER A 86 -0.17 3.76 -5.38
CA SER A 86 0.10 3.39 -6.78
C SER A 86 -1.06 3.73 -7.70
N ILE A 87 -2.29 3.48 -7.24
CA ILE A 87 -3.52 3.81 -7.96
C ILE A 87 -3.61 5.33 -8.20
N LEU A 88 -3.25 6.16 -7.21
CA LEU A 88 -3.21 7.61 -7.37
C LEU A 88 -2.17 8.05 -8.39
N LEU A 89 -0.96 7.51 -8.34
CA LEU A 89 0.12 7.86 -9.27
C LEU A 89 -0.23 7.46 -10.72
N ILE A 90 -0.87 6.30 -10.89
CA ILE A 90 -1.40 5.84 -12.18
C ILE A 90 -2.50 6.79 -12.67
N TRP A 91 -3.38 7.25 -11.79
CA TRP A 91 -4.41 8.22 -12.15
C TRP A 91 -3.83 9.57 -12.55
N PHE A 92 -2.85 10.11 -11.81
CA PHE A 92 -2.16 11.37 -12.17
C PHE A 92 -1.49 11.29 -13.54
N PHE A 93 -0.95 10.12 -13.89
CA PHE A 93 -0.38 9.86 -15.20
C PHE A 93 -1.45 9.87 -16.30
N LEU A 94 -2.59 9.20 -16.05
CA LEU A 94 -3.70 9.12 -16.99
C LEU A 94 -4.42 10.47 -17.16
N ILE A 95 -4.45 11.32 -16.13
CA ILE A 95 -5.26 12.56 -16.07
C ILE A 95 -5.03 13.50 -17.28
N LYS A 96 -3.82 13.49 -17.83
CA LYS A 96 -3.43 14.32 -18.99
C LYS A 96 -4.09 13.86 -20.30
N GLY A 97 -4.49 12.60 -20.37
CA GLY A 97 -5.18 12.00 -21.52
C GLY A 97 -6.70 11.89 -21.38
N LEU A 98 -7.27 12.08 -20.18
CA LEU A 98 -8.70 11.94 -19.93
C LEU A 98 -9.46 13.26 -20.04
N TYR A 99 -10.74 13.17 -20.41
CA TYR A 99 -11.64 14.32 -20.39
C TYR A 99 -11.97 14.74 -18.95
N LYS A 100 -12.24 16.04 -18.73
CA LYS A 100 -12.54 16.61 -17.40
C LYS A 100 -13.66 15.88 -16.64
N PHE A 101 -14.68 15.40 -17.36
CA PHE A 101 -15.78 14.63 -16.78
C PHE A 101 -15.35 13.24 -16.28
N GLU A 102 -14.47 12.56 -17.01
CA GLU A 102 -13.99 11.22 -16.65
C GLU A 102 -13.10 11.26 -15.40
N ASN A 103 -12.31 12.33 -15.24
CA ASN A 103 -11.50 12.55 -14.04
C ASN A 103 -12.35 12.66 -12.78
N PHE A 104 -13.53 13.29 -12.86
CA PHE A 104 -14.45 13.38 -11.72
C PHE A 104 -15.04 12.02 -11.34
N ILE A 105 -15.38 11.20 -12.33
CA ILE A 105 -15.88 9.83 -12.13
C ILE A 105 -14.79 8.97 -11.46
N PHE A 106 -13.55 9.08 -11.92
CA PHE A 106 -12.40 8.37 -11.33
C PHE A 106 -12.17 8.78 -9.87
N LEU A 107 -12.23 10.07 -9.56
CA LEU A 107 -12.07 10.54 -8.18
C LEU A 107 -13.16 9.99 -7.26
N LYS A 108 -14.42 9.98 -7.72
CA LYS A 108 -15.53 9.38 -6.99
C LYS A 108 -15.33 7.89 -6.77
N PHE A 109 -14.89 7.16 -7.79
CA PHE A 109 -14.58 5.74 -7.70
C PHE A 109 -13.45 5.44 -6.71
N TYR A 110 -12.38 6.24 -6.73
CA TYR A 110 -11.26 6.13 -5.80
C TYR A 110 -11.72 6.37 -4.35
N PHE A 111 -12.60 7.34 -4.11
CA PHE A 111 -13.16 7.59 -2.79
C PHE A 111 -14.00 6.42 -2.28
N ILE A 112 -14.85 5.84 -3.15
CA ILE A 112 -15.58 4.59 -2.85
C ILE A 112 -14.60 3.46 -2.52
N TYR A 113 -13.52 3.31 -3.28
CA TYR A 113 -12.52 2.26 -3.06
C TYR A 113 -11.85 2.40 -1.70
N ILE A 114 -11.49 3.61 -1.26
CA ILE A 114 -10.94 3.87 0.08
C ILE A 114 -11.95 3.50 1.17
N ILE A 115 -13.19 3.96 1.05
CA ILE A 115 -14.24 3.68 2.04
C ILE A 115 -14.47 2.17 2.15
N PHE A 116 -14.52 1.48 1.01
CA PHE A 116 -14.72 0.03 0.97
C PHE A 116 -13.57 -0.72 1.65
N ASN A 117 -12.31 -0.31 1.43
CA ASN A 117 -11.16 -0.89 2.13
C ASN A 117 -11.26 -0.69 3.65
N LEU A 118 -11.60 0.51 4.12
CA LEU A 118 -11.79 0.77 5.55
C LEU A 118 -12.94 -0.05 6.14
N PHE A 119 -14.04 -0.20 5.39
CA PHE A 119 -15.16 -1.01 5.81
C PHE A 119 -14.77 -2.49 5.95
N ILE A 120 -14.00 -3.04 5.01
CA ILE A 120 -13.47 -4.41 5.09
C ILE A 120 -12.58 -4.57 6.32
N ILE A 121 -11.66 -3.64 6.56
CA ILE A 121 -10.76 -3.69 7.72
C ILE A 121 -11.59 -3.69 9.01
N ASN A 122 -12.59 -2.82 9.12
CA ASN A 122 -13.47 -2.78 10.29
C ASN A 122 -14.26 -4.09 10.44
N PHE A 123 -14.81 -4.63 9.36
CA PHE A 123 -15.53 -5.90 9.36
C PHE A 123 -14.65 -7.06 9.83
N ILE A 124 -13.37 -7.09 9.40
CA ILE A 124 -12.39 -8.08 9.84
C ILE A 124 -12.17 -7.97 11.35
N PHE A 125 -12.12 -6.77 11.94
CA PHE A 125 -11.93 -6.63 13.38
C PHE A 125 -13.19 -6.83 14.23
N THR A 126 -14.39 -6.63 13.67
CA THR A 126 -15.64 -6.77 14.43
C THR A 126 -16.23 -8.16 14.37
N ASN A 127 -16.09 -8.85 13.23
CA ASN A 127 -16.75 -10.14 12.97
C ASN A 127 -15.81 -11.35 13.02
N ILE A 128 -14.50 -11.11 13.17
CA ILE A 128 -13.53 -12.15 13.50
C ILE A 128 -13.13 -11.90 14.94
#